data_AF-A0A0B0CY65-F1
#
_entry.id   AF-A0A0B0CY65-F1
#
_cell.length_a   1.000
_cell.length_b   1.000
_cell.length_c   1.000
_cell.angle_alpha   90.00
_cell.angle_beta   90.00
_cell.angle_gamma   90.00
#
_symmetry.space_group_name_H-M   'P 1'
#
loop_
_entity.id
_entity.type
_entity.pdbx_description
1 polymer ?
#
loop_
_entity_poly.entity_id
_entity_poly.type
_entity_poly.pdbx_seq_one_letter_code
_entity_poly.pdbx_strand_id
1 'polypeptide(L)'
;MTWSKDKAFEKLQEIYTDRVMQDEKRRIFQQVYRHLHEHLEDLAVTNGLKEEAEKQLKFFKEYTFMPGDNLFQSMRYVFLLARGERETSPQETLQHLNRIYKALFQPSGLKNPYIPDSFWETPLGVACLIAEEGIEAVYPILDEILEAERAY
;
A
#
# COMPACT_ATOMS: atom_id res chain seq x y z
N MET A 1 -10.34 13.62 20.95
CA MET A 1 -9.80 12.84 22.10
C MET A 1 -8.32 13.20 22.21
N THR A 2 -7.62 13.07 23.34
CA THR A 2 -6.15 13.26 23.31
C THR A 2 -5.48 11.95 22.94
N TRP A 3 -4.90 11.89 21.73
CA TRP A 3 -4.16 10.72 21.25
C TRP A 3 -2.83 10.56 21.98
N SER A 4 -2.49 9.30 22.29
CA SER A 4 -1.14 8.86 22.63
C SER A 4 -0.70 7.83 21.60
N LYS A 5 0.61 7.59 21.48
CA LYS A 5 1.15 6.58 20.54
C LYS A 5 0.50 5.22 20.74
N ASP A 6 0.40 4.77 21.99
CA ASP A 6 -0.15 3.47 22.33
C ASP A 6 -1.63 3.34 21.91
N LYS A 7 -2.44 4.37 22.19
CA LYS A 7 -3.87 4.39 21.80
C LYS A 7 -4.06 4.46 20.29
N ALA A 8 -3.18 5.18 19.60
CA ALA A 8 -3.22 5.28 18.15
C ALA A 8 -2.87 3.92 17.52
N PHE A 9 -1.84 3.23 18.01
CA PHE A 9 -1.52 1.88 17.56
C PHE A 9 -2.62 0.88 17.88
N GLU A 10 -3.21 0.93 19.07
CA GLU A 10 -4.35 0.08 19.45
C GLU A 10 -5.52 0.27 18.47
N LYS A 11 -5.90 1.53 18.18
CA LYS A 11 -6.96 1.82 17.22
C LYS A 11 -6.59 1.38 15.80
N LEU A 12 -5.35 1.57 15.37
CA LEU A 12 -4.89 1.10 14.07
C LEU A 12 -4.86 -0.43 13.95
N GLN A 13 -4.63 -1.16 15.04
CA GLN A 13 -4.75 -2.63 15.04
C GLN A 13 -6.20 -3.08 14.84
N GLU A 14 -7.18 -2.35 15.36
CA GLU A 14 -8.60 -2.59 15.09
C GLU A 14 -8.95 -2.31 13.61
N ILE A 15 -8.39 -1.25 13.03
CA ILE A 15 -8.66 -0.82 11.65
C ILE A 15 -7.95 -1.75 10.64
N TYR A 16 -6.65 -1.98 10.81
CA TYR A 16 -5.81 -2.79 9.93
C TYR A 16 -5.95 -4.29 10.19
N THR A 17 -7.19 -4.76 10.06
CA THR A 17 -7.48 -6.19 10.02
C THR A 17 -6.83 -6.85 8.80
N ASP A 18 -6.59 -8.17 8.89
CA ASP A 18 -6.10 -8.96 7.75
C ASP A 18 -6.98 -8.78 6.52
N ARG A 19 -8.30 -8.63 6.72
CA ARG A 19 -9.25 -8.38 5.64
C ARG A 19 -8.95 -7.06 4.92
N VAL A 20 -8.80 -5.95 5.65
CA VAL A 20 -8.49 -4.64 5.06
C VAL A 20 -7.17 -4.70 4.29
N MET A 21 -6.15 -5.34 4.86
CA MET A 21 -4.86 -5.51 4.18
C MET A 21 -4.97 -6.34 2.89
N GLN A 22 -5.77 -7.41 2.89
CA GLN A 22 -6.01 -8.22 1.68
C GLN A 22 -6.82 -7.48 0.62
N ASP A 23 -7.85 -6.74 1.02
CA ASP A 23 -8.68 -5.97 0.10
C ASP A 23 -7.86 -4.85 -0.55
N GLU A 24 -7.00 -4.17 0.22
CA GLU A 24 -6.08 -3.16 -0.32
C GLU A 24 -5.03 -3.78 -1.25
N LYS A 25 -4.47 -4.94 -0.88
CA LYS A 25 -3.57 -5.71 -1.75
C LYS A 25 -4.24 -6.02 -3.09
N ARG A 26 -5.49 -6.46 -3.09
CA ARG A 26 -6.27 -6.75 -4.31
C ARG A 26 -6.51 -5.49 -5.14
N ARG A 27 -6.88 -4.38 -4.50
CA ARG A 27 -7.08 -3.08 -5.16
C ARG A 27 -5.82 -2.65 -5.92
N ILE A 28 -4.67 -2.67 -5.24
CA ILE A 28 -3.38 -2.30 -5.82
C ILE A 28 -2.97 -3.28 -6.93
N PHE A 29 -3.16 -4.59 -6.73
CA PHE A 29 -2.88 -5.56 -7.78
C PHE A 29 -3.71 -5.26 -9.05
N GLN A 30 -5.01 -5.02 -8.92
CA GLN A 30 -5.87 -4.70 -10.05
C GLN A 30 -5.44 -3.43 -10.77
N GLN A 31 -5.04 -2.39 -10.03
CA GLN A 31 -4.52 -1.14 -10.59
C GLN A 31 -3.26 -1.38 -11.43
N VAL A 32 -2.25 -2.05 -10.86
CA VAL A 32 -0.98 -2.32 -11.56
C VAL A 32 -1.20 -3.27 -12.74
N TYR A 33 -2.05 -4.29 -12.58
CA TYR A 33 -2.39 -5.23 -13.63
C TYR A 33 -3.07 -4.54 -14.81
N ARG A 34 -4.00 -3.63 -14.53
CA ARG A 34 -4.67 -2.83 -15.55
C ARG A 34 -3.69 -1.94 -16.31
N HIS A 35 -2.83 -1.18 -15.60
CA HIS A 35 -1.83 -0.33 -16.24
C HIS A 35 -0.86 -1.12 -17.14
N LEU A 36 -0.45 -2.33 -16.72
CA LEU A 36 0.39 -3.21 -17.54
C LEU A 36 -0.30 -3.55 -18.87
N HIS A 37 -1.56 -3.98 -18.82
CA HIS A 37 -2.30 -4.35 -20.02
C HIS A 37 -2.61 -3.16 -20.92
N GLU A 38 -2.94 -2.00 -20.35
CA GLU A 38 -3.13 -0.75 -21.09
C GLU A 38 -1.86 -0.38 -21.87
N HIS A 39 -0.68 -0.45 -21.24
CA HIS A 39 0.59 -0.17 -21.93
C HIS A 39 0.95 -1.20 -23.01
N LEU A 40 0.62 -2.48 -22.82
CA LEU A 40 0.82 -3.49 -23.86
C LEU A 40 -0.08 -3.25 -25.07
N GLU A 41 -1.30 -2.75 -24.83
CA GLU A 41 -2.25 -2.36 -25.88
C GLU A 41 -1.75 -1.12 -26.64
N ASP A 42 -1.31 -0.07 -25.93
CA ASP A 42 -0.76 1.16 -26.52
C ASP A 42 0.43 0.88 -27.46
N LEU A 43 1.22 -0.14 -27.12
CA LEU A 43 2.40 -0.56 -27.87
C LEU A 43 2.10 -1.61 -28.96
N ALA A 44 0.83 -1.99 -29.16
CA ALA A 44 0.40 -3.05 -30.07
C ALA A 44 1.12 -4.40 -29.85
N VAL A 45 1.51 -4.69 -28.61
CA VAL A 45 2.20 -5.92 -28.18
C VAL A 45 1.36 -6.67 -27.14
N THR A 46 0.06 -6.78 -27.38
CA THR A 46 -0.89 -7.45 -26.48
C THR A 46 -0.50 -8.90 -26.15
N ASN A 47 0.21 -9.58 -27.06
CA ASN A 47 0.77 -10.93 -26.87
C ASN A 47 2.25 -10.93 -26.40
N GLY A 48 2.75 -9.79 -25.92
CA GLY A 48 4.14 -9.62 -25.48
C GLY A 48 4.46 -10.30 -24.15
N LEU A 49 3.43 -10.69 -23.38
CA LEU A 49 3.59 -11.46 -22.16
C LEU A 49 3.83 -12.94 -22.50
N LYS A 50 4.88 -13.52 -21.91
CA LYS A 50 5.12 -14.96 -21.97
C LYS A 50 4.02 -15.69 -21.21
N GLU A 51 3.57 -16.84 -21.71
CA GLU A 51 2.56 -17.67 -21.02
C GLU A 51 2.92 -18.00 -19.55
N GLU A 52 4.21 -18.16 -19.27
CA GLU A 52 4.70 -18.39 -17.91
C GLU A 52 4.44 -17.18 -16.99
N ALA A 53 4.63 -15.96 -17.49
CA ALA A 53 4.33 -14.74 -16.75
C ALA A 53 2.82 -14.59 -16.53
N GLU A 54 1.99 -14.96 -17.49
CA GLU A 54 0.53 -14.96 -17.34
C GLU A 54 0.05 -15.97 -16.29
N LYS A 55 0.63 -17.18 -16.27
CA LYS A 55 0.35 -18.19 -15.25
C LYS A 55 0.74 -17.68 -13.86
N GLN A 56 1.90 -17.05 -13.73
CA GLN A 56 2.30 -16.41 -12.47
C GLN A 56 1.32 -15.31 -12.06
N LEU A 57 0.91 -14.41 -12.97
CA LEU A 57 -0.05 -13.34 -12.70
C LEU A 57 -1.42 -13.85 -12.22
N LYS A 58 -1.86 -15.04 -12.67
CA LYS A 58 -3.07 -15.69 -12.11
C LYS A 58 -2.88 -16.08 -10.65
N PHE A 59 -1.72 -16.61 -10.30
CA PHE A 59 -1.37 -16.92 -8.92
C PHE A 59 -1.33 -15.68 -8.01
N PHE A 60 -0.98 -14.49 -8.55
CA PHE A 60 -1.08 -13.23 -7.80
C PHE A 60 -2.53 -12.85 -7.43
N LYS A 61 -3.54 -13.26 -8.22
CA LYS A 61 -4.96 -13.08 -7.87
C LYS A 61 -5.41 -14.05 -6.78
N GLU A 62 -4.80 -15.23 -6.72
CA GLU A 62 -5.27 -16.37 -5.93
C GLU A 62 -4.55 -16.53 -4.58
N TYR A 63 -3.28 -16.13 -4.48
CA TYR A 63 -2.48 -16.36 -3.26
C TYR A 63 -2.26 -15.12 -2.39
N THR A 64 -2.40 -15.34 -1.08
CA THR A 64 -2.21 -14.36 0.00
C THR A 64 -0.73 -13.99 0.19
N PHE A 65 0.20 -14.90 -0.08
CA PHE A 65 1.64 -14.72 0.18
C PHE A 65 2.48 -14.94 -1.09
N MET A 66 3.36 -13.99 -1.40
CA MET A 66 4.34 -14.10 -2.50
C MET A 66 5.77 -13.96 -1.96
N PRO A 67 6.68 -14.93 -2.20
CA PRO A 67 8.10 -14.77 -1.88
C PRO A 67 8.79 -13.72 -2.77
N GLY A 68 9.90 -13.17 -2.29
CA GLY A 68 10.77 -12.22 -3.04
C GLY A 68 10.51 -10.73 -2.75
N ASP A 69 11.40 -9.87 -3.24
CA ASP A 69 11.35 -8.41 -3.07
C ASP A 69 10.39 -7.75 -4.06
N ASN A 70 9.11 -7.75 -3.69
CA ASN A 70 8.04 -7.21 -4.53
C ASN A 70 7.22 -6.12 -3.83
N LEU A 71 6.36 -5.47 -4.61
CA LEU A 71 5.45 -4.42 -4.14
C LEU A 71 4.62 -4.88 -2.94
N PHE A 72 4.07 -6.09 -2.98
CA PHE A 72 3.18 -6.60 -1.95
C PHE A 72 3.89 -6.90 -0.63
N GLN A 73 5.17 -7.30 -0.67
CA GLN A 73 5.99 -7.37 0.54
C GLN A 73 6.26 -5.99 1.14
N SER A 74 6.42 -4.96 0.29
CA SER A 74 6.57 -3.58 0.77
C SER A 74 5.27 -3.03 1.35
N MET A 75 4.12 -3.37 0.76
CA MET A 75 2.81 -3.06 1.35
C MET A 75 2.66 -3.75 2.72
N ARG A 76 2.97 -5.05 2.81
CA ARG A 76 2.93 -5.78 4.08
C ARG A 76 3.85 -5.13 5.12
N TYR A 77 5.04 -4.70 4.73
CA TYR A 77 5.98 -4.01 5.61
C TYR A 77 5.33 -2.79 6.27
N VAL A 78 4.79 -1.88 5.47
CA VAL A 78 4.21 -0.63 5.99
C VAL A 78 2.95 -0.88 6.82
N PHE A 79 2.15 -1.90 6.49
CA PHE A 79 1.01 -2.28 7.34
C PHE A 79 1.42 -2.83 8.70
N LEU A 80 2.45 -3.69 8.76
CA LEU A 80 2.94 -4.21 10.03
C LEU A 80 3.56 -3.11 10.89
N LEU A 81 4.26 -2.16 10.25
CA LEU A 81 4.77 -0.97 10.92
C LEU A 81 3.62 -0.11 11.46
N ALA A 82 2.58 0.13 10.66
CA ALA A 82 1.41 0.89 11.06
C ALA A 82 0.62 0.24 12.21
N ARG A 83 0.66 -1.10 12.34
CA ARG A 83 0.12 -1.84 13.49
C ARG A 83 1.02 -1.82 14.73
N GLY A 84 2.22 -1.25 14.65
CA GLY A 84 3.21 -1.30 15.73
C GLY A 84 3.83 -2.69 15.93
N GLU A 85 3.73 -3.58 14.95
CA GLU A 85 4.20 -4.98 15.03
C GLU A 85 5.60 -5.17 14.46
N ARG A 86 6.25 -4.11 13.99
CA ARG A 86 7.59 -4.16 13.40
C ARG A 86 8.45 -3.00 13.90
N GLU A 87 9.70 -3.31 14.23
CA GLU A 87 10.70 -2.30 14.58
C GLU A 87 11.12 -1.49 13.35
N THR A 88 11.32 -0.19 13.57
CA THR A 88 11.63 0.78 12.52
C THR A 88 13.12 0.75 12.19
N SER A 89 13.47 0.23 11.02
CA SER A 89 14.76 0.52 10.37
C SER A 89 14.54 1.65 9.37
N PRO A 90 15.08 2.86 9.58
CA PRO A 90 14.84 3.99 8.67
C PRO A 90 15.28 3.70 7.24
N GLN A 91 16.41 3.02 7.04
CA GLN A 91 16.87 2.67 5.70
C GLN A 91 15.95 1.64 5.02
N GLU A 92 15.51 0.60 5.74
CA GLU A 92 14.62 -0.43 5.20
C GLU A 92 13.23 0.16 4.89
N THR A 93 12.71 1.01 5.78
CA THR A 93 11.44 1.72 5.62
C THR A 93 11.46 2.56 4.36
N LEU A 94 12.52 3.36 4.17
CA LEU A 94 12.69 4.18 2.98
C LEU A 94 12.77 3.35 1.70
N GLN A 95 13.36 2.15 1.72
CA GLN A 95 13.39 1.25 0.56
C GLN A 95 12.00 0.74 0.20
N HIS A 96 11.19 0.36 1.19
CA HIS A 96 9.83 -0.10 0.97
C HIS A 96 8.92 1.02 0.45
N LEU A 97 8.98 2.21 1.05
CA LEU A 97 8.26 3.40 0.59
C LEU A 97 8.60 3.75 -0.85
N ASN A 98 9.91 3.82 -1.17
CA ASN A 98 10.36 4.07 -2.54
C ASN A 98 9.83 3.02 -3.52
N ARG A 99 9.81 1.73 -3.16
CA ARG A 99 9.27 0.68 -4.03
C ARG A 99 7.79 0.89 -4.29
N ILE A 100 7.02 1.27 -3.27
CA ILE A 100 5.58 1.56 -3.38
C ILE A 100 5.35 2.76 -4.31
N TYR A 101 5.98 3.89 -4.04
CA TYR A 101 5.73 5.10 -4.80
C TYR A 101 6.19 4.99 -6.25
N LYS A 102 7.34 4.36 -6.49
CA LYS A 102 7.80 4.14 -7.86
C LYS A 102 6.86 3.21 -8.63
N ALA A 103 6.38 2.15 -8.00
CA ALA A 103 5.49 1.20 -8.65
C ALA A 103 4.11 1.80 -8.98
N LEU A 104 3.59 2.68 -8.12
CA LEU A 104 2.23 3.21 -8.26
C LEU A 104 2.16 4.55 -8.99
N PHE A 105 3.20 5.37 -8.86
CA PHE A 105 3.11 6.80 -9.12
C PHE A 105 4.29 7.37 -9.91
N GLN A 106 5.27 6.57 -10.33
CA GLN A 106 6.34 7.06 -11.20
C GLN A 106 5.98 6.82 -12.67
N PRO A 107 5.65 7.88 -13.44
CA PRO A 107 5.43 7.74 -14.87
C PRO A 107 6.73 7.41 -15.60
N SER A 108 6.60 6.71 -16.72
CA SER A 108 7.68 6.47 -17.66
C SER A 108 8.34 7.79 -18.09
N GLY A 109 9.59 7.99 -17.72
CA GLY A 109 10.38 9.16 -18.11
C GLY A 109 10.53 10.27 -17.04
N LEU A 110 9.83 10.19 -15.91
CA LEU A 110 10.08 11.09 -14.77
C LEU A 110 11.07 10.47 -13.78
N LYS A 111 11.89 11.33 -13.16
CA LYS A 111 12.84 10.91 -12.12
C LYS A 111 12.17 10.63 -10.78
N ASN A 112 11.04 11.31 -10.50
CA ASN A 112 10.35 11.27 -9.22
C ASN A 112 8.88 10.83 -9.38
N PRO A 113 8.33 10.06 -8.43
CA PRO A 113 6.90 9.76 -8.37
C PRO A 113 6.04 11.01 -8.13
N TYR A 114 4.81 11.02 -8.67
CA TYR A 114 3.79 12.03 -8.39
C TYR A 114 2.62 11.39 -7.62
N ILE A 115 2.60 11.58 -6.30
CA ILE A 115 1.60 10.97 -5.42
C ILE A 115 0.37 11.90 -5.35
N PRO A 116 -0.82 11.47 -5.78
CA PRO A 116 -2.03 12.28 -5.69
C PRO A 116 -2.54 12.37 -4.24
N ASP A 117 -3.16 13.49 -3.87
CA ASP A 117 -3.65 13.71 -2.49
C ASP A 117 -4.61 12.62 -2.01
N SER A 118 -5.48 12.15 -2.91
CA SER A 118 -6.43 11.06 -2.63
C SER A 118 -5.76 9.74 -2.23
N PHE A 119 -4.45 9.56 -2.47
CA PHE A 119 -3.73 8.38 -2.01
C PHE A 119 -3.66 8.35 -0.48
N TRP A 120 -3.48 9.49 0.17
CA TRP A 120 -3.30 9.58 1.63
C TRP A 120 -4.57 9.24 2.40
N GLU A 121 -5.71 9.23 1.74
CA GLU A 121 -7.00 8.78 2.27
C GLU A 121 -7.19 7.25 2.17
N THR A 122 -6.30 6.54 1.46
CA THR A 122 -6.39 5.08 1.30
C THR A 122 -5.71 4.34 2.46
N PRO A 123 -6.13 3.10 2.79
CA PRO A 123 -5.46 2.30 3.82
C PRO A 123 -3.95 2.17 3.63
N LEU A 124 -3.48 2.00 2.38
CA LEU A 124 -2.05 1.95 2.07
C LEU A 124 -1.39 3.32 2.25
N GLY A 125 -2.03 4.40 1.85
CA GLY A 125 -1.50 5.76 1.99
C GLY A 125 -1.30 6.16 3.45
N VAL A 126 -2.31 5.90 4.29
CA VAL A 126 -2.20 6.11 5.75
C VAL A 126 -1.06 5.29 6.35
N ALA A 127 -0.88 4.03 5.92
CA ALA A 127 0.23 3.20 6.38
C ALA A 127 1.61 3.73 5.93
N CYS A 128 1.69 4.28 4.72
CA CYS A 128 2.90 4.93 4.22
C CYS A 128 3.20 6.22 4.98
N LEU A 129 2.17 7.01 5.30
CA LEU A 129 2.31 8.24 6.09
C LEU A 129 2.87 7.95 7.49
N ILE A 130 2.38 6.90 8.16
CA ILE A 130 2.92 6.46 9.46
C ILE A 130 4.39 6.03 9.33
N ALA A 131 4.73 5.33 8.25
CA ALA A 131 6.09 4.89 7.99
C ALA A 131 7.05 6.06 7.68
N GLU A 132 6.55 7.18 7.15
CA GLU A 132 7.33 8.38 6.85
C GLU A 132 7.48 9.33 8.03
N GLU A 133 6.37 9.68 8.65
CA GLU A 133 6.27 10.81 9.58
C GLU A 133 6.00 10.35 11.02
N GLY A 134 5.77 9.05 11.22
CA GLY A 134 5.43 8.47 12.51
C GLY A 134 3.93 8.43 12.77
N ILE A 135 3.57 7.79 13.88
CA ILE A 135 2.18 7.55 14.28
C ILE A 135 1.40 8.85 14.54
N GLU A 136 2.10 9.92 14.93
CA GLU A 136 1.49 11.22 15.20
C GLU A 136 0.85 11.86 13.97
N ALA A 137 1.35 11.55 12.76
CA ALA A 137 0.86 12.13 11.51
C ALA A 137 -0.59 11.73 11.18
N VAL A 138 -1.08 10.62 11.74
CA VAL A 138 -2.43 10.10 11.46
C VAL A 138 -3.45 10.43 12.53
N TYR A 139 -3.09 11.19 13.57
CA TYR A 139 -4.05 11.59 14.61
C TYR A 139 -5.29 12.30 14.05
N PRO A 140 -5.18 13.23 13.08
CA PRO A 140 -6.36 13.85 12.46
C PRO A 140 -7.26 12.81 11.77
N ILE A 141 -6.65 11.85 11.07
CA ILE A 141 -7.38 10.78 10.35
C ILE A 141 -8.11 9.87 11.35
N LEU A 142 -7.48 9.55 12.48
CA LEU A 142 -8.12 8.77 13.54
C LEU A 142 -9.29 9.51 14.19
N ASP A 143 -9.19 10.84 14.35
CA ASP A 143 -10.31 11.65 14.84
C ASP A 143 -11.49 11.60 13.85
N GLU A 144 -11.26 11.74 12.55
CA GLU A 144 -12.29 11.62 11.51
C GLU A 144 -12.99 10.25 11.53
N ILE A 145 -12.23 9.17 11.70
CA ILE A 145 -12.78 7.81 11.80
C ILE A 145 -13.67 7.66 13.04
N LEU A 146 -13.22 8.18 14.20
CA LEU A 146 -14.03 8.14 15.43
C LEU A 146 -15.31 8.97 15.31
N GLU A 147 -15.27 10.09 14.60
CA GLU A 147 -16.46 10.90 14.32
C GLU A 147 -17.44 10.15 13.42
N ALA A 148 -16.94 9.50 12.36
CA ALA A 148 -17.76 8.68 11.49
C ALA A 148 -18.41 7.51 12.23
N GLU A 149 -17.67 6.79 13.09
CA GLU A 149 -18.20 5.68 13.91
C GLU A 149 -19.34 6.11 14.84
N ARG A 150 -19.33 7.37 15.33
CA ARG A 150 -20.38 7.92 16.21
C ARG A 150 -21.62 8.40 15.47
N ALA A 151 -21.51 8.62 14.17
CA ALA A 151 -22.62 9.06 13.33
C ALA A 151 -23.52 7.89 12.87
N TYR A 152 -23.07 6.65 13.06
CA TYR A 152 -23.80 5.40 12.78
C TYR A 152 -24.30 4.72 14.07
#